data_AF-A0A0G0S0G7-F1
#
_entry.id   AF-A0A0G0S0G7-F1
#
_cell.length_a   1.000
_cell.length_b   1.000
_cell.length_c   1.000
_cell.angle_alpha   90.00
_cell.angle_beta   90.00
_cell.angle_gamma   90.00
#
_symmetry.space_group_name_H-M   'P 1'
#
loop_
_entity.id
_entity.type
_entity.pdbx_description
1 polymer ?
#
loop_
_entity_poly.entity_id
_entity_poly.type
_entity_poly.pdbx_seq_one_letter_code
_entity_poly.pdbx_strand_id
1 'polypeptide(L)'
;MNQKGFINIAIIIGIVVVAGIAGYFVLTNRSAIPIPTPTDEQPMPSTTPTQLPTTDDGQKPPPPDSIEYPYILKPLSQTQLSGLRSEFAASNKNICTQINEYGFTEFKSGCFGETVRIEITDETNTVEMVKNWLVQNSKFTGITNKSEAIVDRVVKLNGCIKCEAPNFDSKVISLRINFRGQTYNSLPVEGDINPLTVFANANGVSRIDSYWFPKITVPLQPKISETSAKNKFNGKTFTYGDIAGRPVNYRIEQKDLNNVAHKVVFVKKSSLGLEFRLAWKISVGQGLSWTVYVDAVTGEELKVVQMFQT
;
A
#
# COMPACT_ATOMS: atom_id res chain seq x y z
N MET A 1 28.39 -26.27 -36.78
CA MET A 1 27.09 -25.56 -36.74
C MET A 1 26.83 -24.94 -38.10
N ASN A 2 25.70 -25.29 -38.73
CA ASN A 2 25.37 -24.85 -40.09
C ASN A 2 25.11 -23.33 -40.13
N GLN A 3 25.95 -22.59 -40.84
CA GLN A 3 25.86 -21.12 -41.03
C GLN A 3 24.48 -20.66 -41.54
N LYS A 4 23.73 -21.52 -42.23
CA LYS A 4 22.39 -21.20 -42.75
C LYS A 4 21.34 -20.98 -41.65
N GLY A 5 21.52 -21.53 -40.45
CA GLY A 5 20.57 -21.34 -39.34
C GLY A 5 20.66 -19.98 -38.65
N PHE A 6 21.85 -19.36 -38.64
CA PHE A 6 22.09 -18.09 -37.94
C PHE A 6 21.50 -16.88 -38.67
N ILE A 7 21.48 -16.91 -40.00
CA ILE A 7 20.99 -15.79 -40.83
C ILE A 7 19.49 -15.57 -40.62
N ASN A 8 18.69 -16.64 -40.51
CA ASN A 8 17.25 -16.51 -40.29
C ASN A 8 16.91 -15.90 -38.93
N ILE A 9 17.70 -16.17 -37.89
CA ILE A 9 17.48 -15.60 -36.55
C ILE A 9 17.79 -14.10 -36.55
N ALA A 10 18.88 -13.68 -37.20
CA ALA A 10 19.25 -12.27 -37.29
C ALA A 10 18.20 -11.41 -38.03
N ILE A 11 17.61 -11.95 -39.10
CA ILE A 11 16.57 -11.25 -39.88
C ILE A 11 15.29 -11.06 -39.05
N ILE A 12 14.86 -12.06 -38.29
CA ILE A 12 13.65 -11.97 -37.45
C ILE A 12 13.84 -10.92 -36.35
N ILE A 13 15.01 -10.89 -35.69
CA ILE A 13 15.32 -9.90 -34.66
C ILE A 13 15.32 -8.48 -35.25
N GLY A 14 15.88 -8.30 -36.45
CA GLY A 14 15.87 -7.00 -37.14
C GLY A 14 14.46 -6.46 -37.42
N ILE A 15 13.54 -7.32 -37.88
CA ILE A 15 12.15 -6.93 -38.18
C ILE A 15 11.40 -6.52 -36.91
N VAL A 16 11.60 -7.25 -35.81
CA VAL A 16 10.94 -6.94 -34.51
C VAL A 16 11.41 -5.60 -33.95
N VAL A 17 12.70 -5.28 -34.06
CA VAL A 17 13.25 -3.99 -33.59
C VAL A 17 12.71 -2.82 -34.41
N VAL A 18 12.65 -2.94 -35.74
CA VAL A 18 12.11 -1.88 -36.61
C VAL A 18 10.62 -1.64 -36.37
N ALA A 19 9.84 -2.71 -36.18
CA ALA A 19 8.41 -2.59 -35.85
C ALA A 19 8.19 -1.93 -34.47
N GLY A 20 9.05 -2.24 -33.49
CA GLY A 20 8.99 -1.62 -32.16
C GLY A 20 9.27 -0.11 -32.18
N ILE A 21 10.26 0.33 -32.96
CA ILE A 21 10.62 1.75 -33.07
C ILE A 21 9.51 2.55 -33.78
N ALA A 22 8.91 2.00 -34.84
CA ALA A 22 7.81 2.66 -35.55
C ALA A 22 6.55 2.79 -34.67
N GLY A 23 6.23 1.78 -33.85
CA GLY A 23 5.10 1.85 -32.92
C GLY A 23 5.28 2.90 -31.81
N TYR A 24 6.52 3.09 -31.33
CA TYR A 24 6.82 4.05 -30.28
C TYR A 24 6.66 5.52 -30.72
N PHE A 25 6.98 5.83 -31.98
CA PHE A 25 6.83 7.19 -32.54
C PHE A 25 5.38 7.59 -32.82
N VAL A 26 4.48 6.63 -33.08
CA VAL A 26 3.05 6.94 -33.30
C VAL A 26 2.31 7.22 -31.98
N LEU A 27 2.77 6.64 -30.87
CA LEU A 27 2.14 6.80 -29.55
C LEU A 27 2.52 8.10 -28.82
N THR A 28 3.66 8.70 -29.13
CA THR A 28 4.18 9.87 -28.40
C THR A 28 3.73 11.22 -28.97
N ASN A 29 2.99 11.25 -30.08
CA ASN A 29 2.62 12.49 -30.77
C ASN A 29 1.15 12.93 -30.60
N ARG A 30 0.46 12.55 -29.51
CA ARG A 30 -0.87 13.08 -29.22
C ARG A 30 -0.79 14.50 -28.64
N SER A 31 -1.29 15.45 -29.43
CA SER A 31 -1.42 16.88 -29.14
C SER A 31 -2.04 17.20 -27.78
N ALA A 32 -1.48 18.21 -27.12
CA ALA A 32 -2.01 18.82 -25.92
C ALA A 32 -3.40 19.43 -26.18
N ILE A 33 -4.37 19.07 -25.35
CA ILE A 33 -5.72 19.64 -25.33
C ILE A 33 -5.67 20.94 -24.49
N PRO A 34 -6.29 22.05 -24.94
CA PRO A 34 -6.31 23.30 -24.18
C PRO A 34 -7.09 23.17 -22.87
N ILE A 35 -6.52 23.75 -21.81
CA ILE A 35 -7.08 23.83 -20.46
C ILE A 35 -8.27 24.81 -20.46
N PRO A 36 -9.47 24.41 -20.02
CA PRO A 36 -10.57 25.36 -19.83
C PRO A 36 -10.36 26.21 -18.56
N THR A 37 -10.64 27.50 -18.70
CA THR A 37 -10.66 28.53 -17.65
C THR A 37 -11.69 28.20 -16.56
N PRO A 38 -11.37 28.35 -15.26
CA PRO A 38 -12.32 28.09 -14.19
C PRO A 38 -13.43 29.16 -14.17
N THR A 39 -14.67 28.69 -14.06
CA THR A 39 -15.87 29.49 -13.81
C THR A 39 -16.11 29.52 -12.30
N ASP A 40 -16.33 30.71 -11.74
CA ASP A 40 -16.65 30.91 -10.32
C ASP A 40 -17.99 30.22 -9.96
N GLU A 41 -17.94 29.26 -9.02
CA GLU A 41 -19.13 28.65 -8.40
C GLU A 41 -19.36 29.20 -6.99
N GLN A 42 -20.61 29.61 -6.75
CA GLN A 42 -21.16 30.10 -5.49
C GLN A 42 -21.11 29.06 -4.35
N PRO A 43 -21.07 29.52 -3.07
CA PRO A 43 -21.01 28.63 -1.91
C PRO A 43 -22.35 27.95 -1.63
N MET A 44 -22.34 26.62 -1.57
CA MET A 44 -23.39 25.79 -0.95
C MET A 44 -23.14 25.61 0.56
N PRO A 45 -24.20 25.40 1.36
CA PRO A 45 -24.11 25.34 2.82
C PRO A 45 -23.44 24.05 3.31
N SER A 46 -22.45 24.21 4.19
CA SER A 46 -21.73 23.15 4.87
C SER A 46 -22.59 22.52 5.98
N THR A 47 -22.89 21.23 5.86
CA THR A 47 -23.35 20.40 6.99
C THR A 47 -22.13 19.80 7.70
N THR A 48 -21.75 20.41 8.81
CA THR A 48 -20.64 20.01 9.69
C THR A 48 -20.82 18.56 10.20
N PRO A 49 -19.87 17.65 9.96
CA PRO A 49 -19.81 16.36 10.65
C PRO A 49 -19.24 16.56 12.07
N THR A 50 -19.90 15.97 13.06
CA THR A 50 -19.44 15.92 14.46
C THR A 50 -18.07 15.25 14.56
N GLN A 51 -17.01 16.04 14.74
CA GLN A 51 -15.69 15.57 15.13
C GLN A 51 -15.70 15.03 16.56
N LEU A 52 -14.98 13.93 16.77
CA LEU A 52 -14.58 13.45 18.10
C LEU A 52 -13.75 14.56 18.79
N PRO A 53 -13.84 14.79 20.11
CA PRO A 53 -13.13 15.91 20.74
C PRO A 53 -11.63 15.67 20.67
N THR A 54 -10.96 16.38 19.77
CA THR A 54 -9.53 16.67 19.88
C THR A 54 -9.43 18.01 20.60
N THR A 55 -8.87 18.00 21.80
CA THR A 55 -8.41 19.22 22.47
C THR A 55 -7.31 19.82 21.59
N ASP A 56 -7.69 20.78 20.74
CA ASP A 56 -6.79 21.54 19.87
C ASP A 56 -6.71 22.98 20.40
N ASP A 57 -5.98 23.15 21.50
CA ASP A 57 -5.67 24.44 22.09
C ASP A 57 -4.54 25.12 21.30
N GLY A 58 -4.78 25.54 20.06
CA GLY A 58 -4.03 26.59 19.33
C GLY A 58 -2.51 26.66 19.55
N GLN A 59 -1.84 25.53 19.77
CA GLN A 59 -0.46 25.52 20.26
C GLN A 59 0.47 25.55 19.05
N LYS A 60 1.30 26.61 19.02
CA LYS A 60 2.52 26.73 18.22
C LYS A 60 3.19 25.36 18.09
N PRO A 61 3.60 24.92 16.88
CA PRO A 61 4.18 23.60 16.69
C PRO A 61 5.32 23.39 17.69
N PRO A 62 5.32 22.26 18.43
CA PRO A 62 6.33 21.99 19.43
C PRO A 62 7.74 22.08 18.81
N PRO A 63 8.75 22.51 19.58
CA PRO A 63 10.14 22.43 19.15
C PRO A 63 10.47 21.01 18.64
N PRO A 64 11.36 20.85 17.66
CA PRO A 64 11.75 19.55 17.10
C PRO A 64 12.14 18.48 18.14
N ASP A 65 12.50 18.90 19.36
CA ASP A 65 12.97 18.05 20.45
C ASP A 65 11.88 17.51 21.40
N SER A 66 10.59 17.84 21.21
CA SER A 66 9.52 17.37 22.11
C SER A 66 8.53 16.37 21.48
N ILE A 67 8.88 15.76 20.34
CA ILE A 67 8.10 14.65 19.79
C ILE A 67 8.39 13.40 20.63
N GLU A 68 7.40 12.88 21.34
CA GLU A 68 7.48 11.58 22.00
C GLU A 68 7.76 10.49 20.94
N TYR A 69 8.90 9.80 21.08
CA TYR A 69 9.39 8.83 20.12
C TYR A 69 9.73 7.49 20.79
N PRO A 70 9.29 6.34 20.24
CA PRO A 70 8.45 6.20 19.05
C PRO A 70 7.02 6.71 19.28
N TYR A 71 6.31 7.08 18.21
CA TYR A 71 4.87 7.31 18.32
C TYR A 71 4.14 5.97 18.41
N ILE A 72 3.31 5.80 19.43
CA ILE A 72 2.59 4.55 19.68
C ILE A 72 1.09 4.80 19.53
N LEU A 73 0.48 4.16 18.53
CA LEU A 73 -0.97 4.08 18.43
C LEU A 73 -1.47 2.90 19.28
N LYS A 74 -2.10 3.22 20.40
CA LYS A 74 -2.66 2.23 21.32
C LYS A 74 -3.98 1.66 20.80
N PRO A 75 -4.30 0.39 21.13
CA PRO A 75 -5.62 -0.17 20.86
C PRO A 75 -6.70 0.58 21.65
N LEU A 76 -7.90 0.63 21.08
CA LEU A 76 -9.08 1.19 21.70
C LEU A 76 -9.60 0.27 22.81
N SER A 77 -10.29 0.86 23.79
CA SER A 77 -11.03 0.08 24.78
C SER A 77 -12.17 -0.69 24.11
N GLN A 78 -12.60 -1.80 24.72
CA GLN A 78 -13.69 -2.62 24.19
C GLN A 78 -15.00 -1.82 24.00
N THR A 79 -15.27 -0.86 24.90
CA THR A 79 -16.45 0.02 24.80
C THR A 79 -16.36 0.93 23.58
N GLN A 80 -15.21 1.59 23.35
CA GLN A 80 -15.00 2.44 22.17
C GLN A 80 -15.08 1.62 20.88
N LEU A 81 -14.45 0.44 20.86
CA LEU A 81 -14.43 -0.44 19.71
C LEU A 81 -15.84 -0.95 19.35
N SER A 82 -16.64 -1.34 20.34
CA SER A 82 -18.04 -1.75 20.13
C SER A 82 -18.88 -0.62 19.54
N GLY A 83 -18.68 0.61 20.04
CA GLY A 83 -19.33 1.81 19.49
C GLY A 83 -18.98 2.04 18.02
N LEU A 84 -17.69 2.04 17.67
CA LEU A 84 -17.23 2.23 16.30
C LEU A 84 -17.69 1.11 15.35
N ARG A 85 -17.70 -0.15 15.82
CA ARG A 85 -18.21 -1.29 15.03
C ARG A 85 -19.69 -1.14 14.74
N SER A 86 -20.47 -0.70 15.73
CA SER A 86 -21.91 -0.48 15.58
C SER A 86 -22.19 0.68 14.62
N GLU A 87 -21.44 1.78 14.75
CA GLU A 87 -21.53 2.93 13.85
C GLU A 87 -21.17 2.54 12.40
N PHE A 88 -20.05 1.85 12.22
CA PHE A 88 -19.62 1.38 10.90
C PHE A 88 -20.67 0.47 10.26
N ALA A 89 -21.22 -0.49 11.02
CA ALA A 89 -22.23 -1.43 10.53
C ALA A 89 -23.56 -0.74 10.17
N ALA A 90 -23.93 0.32 10.90
CA ALA A 90 -25.15 1.08 10.62
C ALA A 90 -25.08 1.80 9.26
N SER A 91 -23.91 2.35 8.92
CA SER A 91 -23.68 3.10 7.68
C SER A 91 -23.24 2.22 6.51
N ASN A 92 -22.70 1.03 6.76
CA ASN A 92 -22.10 0.16 5.76
C ASN A 92 -22.67 -1.26 5.84
N LYS A 93 -23.91 -1.41 5.33
CA LYS A 93 -24.59 -2.70 5.28
C LYS A 93 -23.95 -3.61 4.23
N ASN A 94 -23.95 -4.91 4.48
CA ASN A 94 -23.55 -5.96 3.54
C ASN A 94 -22.09 -5.91 3.04
N ILE A 95 -21.19 -5.26 3.78
CA ILE A 95 -19.74 -5.28 3.51
C ILE A 95 -19.04 -6.34 4.37
N CYS A 96 -18.09 -7.06 3.79
CA CYS A 96 -17.22 -8.00 4.50
C CYS A 96 -16.01 -7.32 5.15
N THR A 97 -16.28 -6.25 5.91
CA THR A 97 -15.29 -5.45 6.63
C THR A 97 -15.77 -5.22 8.04
N GLN A 98 -14.85 -5.19 8.99
CA GLN A 98 -15.08 -4.79 10.37
C GLN A 98 -14.09 -3.72 10.79
N ILE A 99 -14.29 -3.18 11.99
CA ILE A 99 -13.35 -2.27 12.62
C ILE A 99 -12.39 -3.05 13.53
N ASN A 100 -11.09 -2.88 13.32
CA ASN A 100 -10.01 -3.50 14.08
C ASN A 100 -9.79 -2.82 15.44
N GLU A 101 -8.87 -3.35 16.24
CA GLU A 101 -8.57 -2.83 17.58
C GLU A 101 -8.06 -1.38 17.61
N TYR A 102 -7.64 -0.81 16.47
CA TYR A 102 -7.18 0.58 16.36
C TYR A 102 -8.25 1.54 15.81
N GLY A 103 -9.46 1.04 15.51
CA GLY A 103 -10.55 1.87 14.99
C GLY A 103 -10.62 1.96 13.47
N PHE A 104 -9.89 1.10 12.73
CA PHE A 104 -9.82 1.15 11.27
C PHE A 104 -10.38 -0.09 10.58
N THR A 105 -10.63 0.00 9.27
CA THR A 105 -11.16 -1.09 8.46
C THR A 105 -10.23 -2.31 8.40
N GLU A 106 -10.78 -3.51 8.56
CA GLU A 106 -10.10 -4.78 8.29
C GLU A 106 -11.05 -5.84 7.75
N PHE A 107 -10.50 -6.89 7.14
CA PHE A 107 -11.32 -8.01 6.66
C PHE A 107 -11.98 -8.74 7.82
N LYS A 108 -13.30 -8.93 7.75
CA LYS A 108 -14.04 -9.76 8.68
C LYS A 108 -13.92 -11.23 8.28
N SER A 109 -13.13 -12.01 9.03
CA SER A 109 -13.01 -13.45 8.82
C SER A 109 -14.37 -14.15 8.86
N GLY A 110 -14.56 -15.15 7.99
CA GLY A 110 -15.82 -15.89 7.88
C GLY A 110 -16.98 -15.13 7.23
N CYS A 111 -16.75 -13.93 6.69
CA CYS A 111 -17.76 -13.22 5.91
C CYS A 111 -17.80 -13.75 4.48
N PHE A 112 -18.92 -14.38 4.13
CA PHE A 112 -19.27 -14.75 2.77
C PHE A 112 -20.38 -13.81 2.32
N GLY A 113 -20.00 -12.70 1.69
CA GLY A 113 -20.96 -11.76 1.13
C GLY A 113 -21.84 -12.44 0.08
N GLU A 114 -23.01 -11.87 -0.18
CA GLU A 114 -23.85 -12.34 -1.28
C GLU A 114 -23.08 -12.26 -2.60
N THR A 115 -23.18 -13.32 -3.41
CA THR A 115 -22.53 -13.33 -4.72
C THR A 115 -23.30 -12.43 -5.67
N VAL A 116 -22.76 -11.25 -5.95
CA VAL A 116 -23.31 -10.32 -6.94
C VAL A 116 -22.99 -10.84 -8.35
N ARG A 117 -24.01 -11.30 -9.07
CA ARG A 117 -23.90 -11.88 -10.42
C ARG A 117 -24.17 -10.85 -11.51
N ILE A 118 -23.54 -9.68 -11.41
CA ILE A 118 -23.71 -8.57 -12.35
C ILE A 118 -22.34 -8.25 -12.96
N GLU A 119 -22.28 -8.15 -14.29
CA GLU A 119 -21.05 -7.79 -15.00
C GLU A 119 -20.67 -6.35 -14.68
N ILE A 120 -19.38 -6.13 -14.43
CA ILE A 120 -18.77 -4.81 -14.37
C ILE A 120 -18.34 -4.44 -15.78
N THR A 121 -19.08 -3.53 -16.40
CA THR A 121 -18.80 -3.04 -17.75
C THR A 121 -17.89 -1.82 -17.77
N ASP A 122 -17.83 -1.06 -16.67
CA ASP A 122 -17.01 0.15 -16.52
C ASP A 122 -16.10 0.07 -15.29
N GLU A 123 -14.85 -0.31 -15.55
CA GLU A 123 -13.81 -0.41 -14.52
C GLU A 123 -13.45 0.96 -13.93
N THR A 124 -13.36 1.99 -14.77
CA THR A 124 -12.94 3.34 -14.35
C THR A 124 -13.98 3.96 -13.43
N ASN A 125 -15.26 3.90 -13.79
CA ASN A 125 -16.34 4.37 -12.93
C ASN A 125 -16.41 3.59 -11.61
N THR A 126 -16.17 2.27 -11.64
CA THR A 126 -16.13 1.45 -10.42
C THR A 126 -14.98 1.88 -9.49
N VAL A 127 -13.79 2.14 -10.04
CA VAL A 127 -12.65 2.66 -9.27
C VAL A 127 -12.95 4.03 -8.67
N GLU A 128 -13.56 4.95 -9.42
CA GLU A 128 -13.92 6.28 -8.90
C GLU A 128 -14.99 6.21 -7.81
N MET A 129 -15.98 5.32 -7.97
CA MET A 129 -16.98 5.04 -6.93
C MET A 129 -16.31 4.54 -5.64
N VAL A 130 -15.33 3.64 -5.74
CA VAL A 130 -14.56 3.16 -4.59
C VAL A 130 -13.80 4.30 -3.91
N LYS A 131 -13.12 5.18 -4.66
CA LYS A 131 -12.43 6.34 -4.07
C LYS A 131 -13.39 7.29 -3.35
N ASN A 132 -14.56 7.56 -3.95
CA ASN A 132 -15.59 8.37 -3.30
C ASN A 132 -16.05 7.73 -1.98
N TRP A 133 -16.31 6.41 -1.98
CA TRP A 133 -16.71 5.69 -0.78
C TRP A 133 -15.64 5.74 0.31
N LEU A 134 -14.36 5.59 -0.06
CA LEU A 134 -13.24 5.65 0.89
C LEU A 134 -13.18 7.00 1.60
N VAL A 135 -13.40 8.10 0.88
CA VAL A 135 -13.45 9.46 1.46
C VAL A 135 -14.70 9.69 2.30
N GLN A 136 -15.87 9.21 1.85
CA GLN A 136 -17.11 9.28 2.64
C GLN A 136 -16.98 8.51 3.97
N ASN A 137 -16.18 7.45 3.99
CA ASN A 137 -15.85 6.66 5.17
C ASN A 137 -14.49 7.03 5.78
N SER A 138 -13.98 8.23 5.54
CA SER A 138 -12.66 8.72 5.98
C SER A 138 -12.38 8.48 7.47
N LYS A 139 -13.40 8.56 8.32
CA LYS A 139 -13.33 8.25 9.76
C LYS A 139 -12.75 6.86 10.04
N PHE A 140 -13.05 5.87 9.20
CA PHE A 140 -12.65 4.46 9.38
C PHE A 140 -11.53 4.03 8.43
N THR A 141 -11.42 4.67 7.26
CA THR A 141 -10.43 4.33 6.22
C THR A 141 -9.13 5.12 6.38
N GLY A 142 -9.19 6.29 7.02
CA GLY A 142 -8.08 7.25 7.10
C GLY A 142 -7.86 8.06 5.82
N ILE A 143 -8.67 7.86 4.77
CA ILE A 143 -8.51 8.55 3.47
C ILE A 143 -9.40 9.79 3.47
N THR A 144 -8.80 10.97 3.45
CA THR A 144 -9.57 12.23 3.48
C THR A 144 -9.68 12.88 2.10
N ASN A 145 -8.77 12.55 1.19
CA ASN A 145 -8.76 13.09 -0.17
C ASN A 145 -8.61 11.97 -1.21
N LYS A 146 -9.40 12.03 -2.28
CA LYS A 146 -9.37 11.06 -3.38
C LYS A 146 -8.03 11.03 -4.11
N SER A 147 -7.32 12.17 -4.17
CA SER A 147 -6.01 12.25 -4.81
C SER A 147 -4.94 11.45 -4.08
N GLU A 148 -5.12 11.19 -2.77
CA GLU A 148 -4.21 10.34 -2.01
C GLU A 148 -4.38 8.88 -2.43
N ALA A 149 -5.62 8.45 -2.73
CA ALA A 149 -6.01 7.08 -3.07
C ALA A 149 -5.55 6.68 -4.50
N ILE A 150 -4.23 6.65 -4.69
CA ILE A 150 -3.57 6.29 -5.95
C ILE A 150 -3.69 4.78 -6.14
N VAL A 151 -4.32 4.36 -7.24
CA VAL A 151 -4.41 2.95 -7.61
C VAL A 151 -3.06 2.46 -8.11
N ASP A 152 -2.58 1.38 -7.53
CA ASP A 152 -1.36 0.68 -7.96
C ASP A 152 -1.70 -0.40 -8.99
N ARG A 153 -2.74 -1.20 -8.70
CA ARG A 153 -3.16 -2.31 -9.55
C ARG A 153 -4.65 -2.58 -9.44
N VAL A 154 -5.28 -2.93 -10.56
CA VAL A 154 -6.63 -3.49 -10.61
C VAL A 154 -6.56 -4.94 -11.12
N VAL A 155 -7.20 -5.86 -10.42
CA VAL A 155 -7.32 -7.28 -10.79
C VAL A 155 -8.80 -7.58 -11.02
N LYS A 156 -9.12 -8.06 -12.23
CA LYS A 156 -10.46 -8.48 -12.62
C LYS A 156 -10.73 -9.88 -12.08
N LEU A 157 -11.81 -10.03 -11.35
CA LEU A 157 -12.26 -11.31 -10.81
C LEU A 157 -13.49 -11.75 -11.58
N ASN A 158 -13.29 -12.79 -12.39
CA ASN A 158 -14.38 -13.41 -13.11
C ASN A 158 -15.23 -14.24 -12.17
N GLY A 159 -16.53 -14.19 -12.40
CA GLY A 159 -17.48 -15.08 -11.75
C GLY A 159 -18.60 -15.39 -12.70
N CYS A 160 -19.49 -16.23 -12.22
CA CYS A 160 -20.57 -16.77 -13.03
C CYS A 160 -21.80 -15.85 -12.96
N ILE A 161 -22.30 -15.41 -14.12
CA ILE A 161 -23.55 -14.67 -14.24
C ILE A 161 -24.71 -15.62 -14.53
N LYS A 162 -24.49 -16.61 -15.40
CA LYS A 162 -25.41 -17.71 -15.66
C LYS A 162 -24.71 -19.03 -15.32
N CYS A 163 -25.17 -19.70 -14.27
CA CYS A 163 -24.46 -20.84 -13.67
C CYS A 163 -25.08 -22.19 -13.97
N GLU A 164 -26.11 -22.20 -14.80
CA GLU A 164 -26.87 -23.38 -15.14
C GLU A 164 -26.53 -23.82 -16.57
N ALA A 165 -26.34 -25.12 -16.74
CA ALA A 165 -26.15 -25.72 -18.05
C ALA A 165 -27.41 -25.54 -18.92
N PRO A 166 -27.28 -25.46 -20.26
CA PRO A 166 -26.03 -25.52 -21.03
C PRO A 166 -25.29 -24.17 -21.14
N ASN A 167 -25.89 -23.08 -20.67
CA ASN A 167 -25.45 -21.72 -20.97
C ASN A 167 -24.65 -21.10 -19.81
N PHE A 168 -23.49 -21.70 -19.53
CA PHE A 168 -22.55 -21.13 -18.56
C PHE A 168 -21.93 -19.84 -19.11
N ASP A 169 -22.08 -18.74 -18.38
CA ASP A 169 -21.51 -17.44 -18.75
C ASP A 169 -20.71 -16.86 -17.59
N SER A 170 -19.42 -16.62 -17.85
CA SER A 170 -18.50 -16.05 -16.89
C SER A 170 -17.98 -14.70 -17.37
N LYS A 171 -18.17 -13.69 -16.53
CA LYS A 171 -17.80 -12.30 -16.77
C LYS A 171 -17.08 -11.73 -15.56
N VAL A 172 -16.50 -10.54 -15.70
CA VAL A 172 -15.93 -9.78 -14.58
C VAL A 172 -17.08 -9.33 -13.69
N ILE A 173 -17.20 -9.88 -12.48
CA ILE A 173 -18.26 -9.49 -11.52
C ILE A 173 -17.71 -8.75 -10.29
N SER A 174 -16.38 -8.77 -10.12
CA SER A 174 -15.71 -8.06 -9.03
C SER A 174 -14.33 -7.56 -9.47
N LEU A 175 -13.91 -6.44 -8.88
CA LEU A 175 -12.56 -5.91 -8.99
C LEU A 175 -11.87 -6.02 -7.63
N ARG A 176 -10.62 -6.46 -7.63
CA ARG A 176 -9.68 -6.25 -6.52
C ARG A 176 -8.77 -5.09 -6.89
N ILE A 177 -8.88 -4.00 -6.14
CA ILE A 177 -8.18 -2.75 -6.36
C ILE A 177 -7.13 -2.61 -5.25
N ASN A 178 -5.86 -2.69 -5.63
CA ASN A 178 -4.73 -2.43 -4.75
C ASN A 178 -4.36 -0.95 -4.87
N PHE A 179 -4.34 -0.26 -3.74
CA PHE A 179 -3.88 1.11 -3.65
C PHE A 179 -2.39 1.14 -3.32
N ARG A 180 -1.71 2.19 -3.78
CA ARG A 180 -0.33 2.47 -3.38
C ARG A 180 -0.27 2.67 -1.86
N GLY A 181 0.85 2.27 -1.26
CA GLY A 181 1.10 2.49 0.16
C GLY A 181 1.02 3.97 0.53
N GLN A 182 0.59 4.24 1.77
CA GLN A 182 0.51 5.59 2.32
C GLN A 182 1.91 6.23 2.35
N THR A 183 1.96 7.55 2.20
CA THR A 183 3.17 8.34 2.46
C THR A 183 2.93 9.35 3.58
N TYR A 184 3.96 9.60 4.40
CA TYR A 184 3.98 10.65 5.42
C TYR A 184 5.16 11.58 5.15
N ASN A 185 4.92 12.86 4.86
CA ASN A 185 5.98 13.82 4.47
C ASN A 185 6.90 13.27 3.38
N SER A 186 6.31 12.70 2.32
CA SER A 186 7.00 12.01 1.21
C SER A 186 7.79 10.74 1.58
N LEU A 187 7.72 10.28 2.83
CA LEU A 187 8.31 9.01 3.26
C LEU A 187 7.27 7.89 3.09
N PRO A 188 7.61 6.76 2.46
CA PRO A 188 6.73 5.58 2.45
C PRO A 188 6.43 5.10 3.87
N VAL A 189 5.18 4.74 4.13
CA VAL A 189 4.75 4.07 5.36
C VAL A 189 4.64 2.57 5.08
N GLU A 190 5.47 1.77 5.72
CA GLU A 190 5.56 0.31 5.51
C GLU A 190 5.92 -0.43 6.80
N GLY A 191 6.02 -1.77 6.77
CA GLY A 191 6.41 -2.57 7.93
C GLY A 191 5.48 -3.77 8.14
N ASP A 192 4.96 -3.94 9.35
CA ASP A 192 4.01 -5.01 9.72
C ASP A 192 2.56 -4.70 9.31
N ILE A 193 2.41 -3.98 8.21
CA ILE A 193 1.14 -3.50 7.65
C ILE A 193 1.05 -3.88 6.17
N ASN A 194 -0.18 -3.97 5.66
CA ASN A 194 -0.42 -4.21 4.25
C ASN A 194 -0.96 -2.94 3.58
N PRO A 195 -0.66 -2.71 2.29
CA PRO A 195 -1.34 -1.69 1.52
C PRO A 195 -2.85 -1.92 1.48
N LEU A 196 -3.60 -0.83 1.43
CA LEU A 196 -5.06 -0.87 1.32
C LEU A 196 -5.46 -1.64 0.05
N THR A 197 -6.30 -2.65 0.23
CA THR A 197 -6.90 -3.40 -0.88
C THR A 197 -8.40 -3.36 -0.75
N VAL A 198 -9.09 -2.97 -1.80
CA VAL A 198 -10.55 -2.88 -1.83
C VAL A 198 -11.10 -3.83 -2.87
N PHE A 199 -12.13 -4.58 -2.50
CA PHE A 199 -12.93 -5.35 -3.42
C PHE A 199 -14.24 -4.62 -3.66
N ALA A 200 -14.60 -4.51 -4.93
CA ALA A 200 -15.85 -3.89 -5.35
C ALA A 200 -16.58 -4.79 -6.35
N ASN A 201 -17.89 -4.65 -6.41
CA ASN A 201 -18.77 -5.25 -7.40
C ASN A 201 -19.77 -4.22 -7.90
N ALA A 202 -20.76 -4.63 -8.71
CA ALA A 202 -21.76 -3.71 -9.25
C ALA A 202 -22.59 -2.96 -8.19
N ASN A 203 -22.67 -3.47 -6.95
CA ASN A 203 -23.36 -2.82 -5.83
C ASN A 203 -22.45 -1.89 -5.02
N GLY A 204 -21.15 -1.85 -5.35
CA GLY A 204 -20.15 -0.99 -4.71
C GLY A 204 -19.11 -1.76 -3.91
N VAL A 205 -18.61 -1.13 -2.83
CA VAL A 205 -17.55 -1.72 -2.00
C VAL A 205 -18.11 -2.94 -1.26
N SER A 206 -17.51 -4.11 -1.51
CA SER A 206 -17.92 -5.38 -0.89
C SER A 206 -16.98 -5.82 0.22
N ARG A 207 -15.74 -5.37 0.21
CA ARG A 207 -14.71 -5.72 1.21
C ARG A 207 -13.55 -4.75 1.13
N ILE A 208 -12.99 -4.45 2.29
CA ILE A 208 -11.75 -3.69 2.47
C ILE A 208 -10.81 -4.50 3.34
N ASP A 209 -9.58 -4.62 2.87
CA ASP A 209 -8.45 -5.17 3.58
C ASP A 209 -7.48 -4.03 3.92
N SER A 210 -7.12 -3.94 5.19
CA SER A 210 -6.25 -2.91 5.74
C SER A 210 -6.85 -1.49 5.69
N TYR A 211 -6.01 -0.50 5.96
CA TYR A 211 -6.39 0.85 6.35
C TYR A 211 -5.19 1.79 6.21
N TRP A 212 -5.46 3.10 6.24
CA TRP A 212 -4.44 4.13 6.40
C TRP A 212 -4.49 4.78 7.77
N PHE A 213 -3.38 5.39 8.16
CA PHE A 213 -3.25 6.06 9.44
C PHE A 213 -3.58 7.54 9.26
N PRO A 214 -4.66 8.06 9.88
CA PRO A 214 -5.03 9.47 9.75
C PRO A 214 -4.03 10.39 10.45
N LYS A 215 -3.26 9.86 11.40
CA LYS A 215 -2.22 10.60 12.13
C LYS A 215 -0.98 9.72 12.29
N ILE A 216 0.15 10.28 11.87
CA ILE A 216 1.49 9.72 12.07
C ILE A 216 2.34 10.86 12.62
N THR A 217 3.13 10.58 13.64
CA THR A 217 4.10 11.54 14.18
C THR A 217 5.45 10.85 14.31
N VAL A 218 6.42 11.26 13.50
CA VAL A 218 7.81 10.80 13.63
C VAL A 218 8.76 11.96 13.32
N PRO A 219 9.98 11.99 13.88
CA PRO A 219 10.99 12.95 13.45
C PRO A 219 11.28 12.76 11.96
N LEU A 220 11.55 13.85 11.25
CA LEU A 220 11.87 13.82 9.80
C LEU A 220 13.37 13.69 9.52
N GLN A 221 14.18 14.04 10.52
CA GLN A 221 15.64 13.99 10.43
C GLN A 221 16.17 12.80 11.22
N PRO A 222 17.00 11.94 10.58
CA PRO A 222 17.65 10.84 11.27
C PRO A 222 18.71 11.36 12.24
N LYS A 223 18.83 10.75 13.42
CA LYS A 223 19.97 10.97 14.34
C LYS A 223 21.15 10.06 14.02
N ILE A 224 20.86 8.89 13.43
CA ILE A 224 21.84 7.92 12.97
C ILE A 224 22.04 8.09 11.47
N SER A 225 23.28 8.29 11.03
CA SER A 225 23.59 8.39 9.61
C SER A 225 23.33 7.07 8.87
N GLU A 226 23.08 7.15 7.56
CA GLU A 226 22.98 5.97 6.68
C GLU A 226 24.21 5.06 6.80
N THR A 227 25.42 5.64 6.77
CA THR A 227 26.68 4.90 6.89
C THR A 227 26.78 4.18 8.24
N SER A 228 26.42 4.84 9.32
CA SER A 228 26.41 4.24 10.66
C SER A 228 25.40 3.09 10.75
N ALA A 229 24.21 3.25 10.16
CA ALA A 229 23.19 2.20 10.13
C ALA A 229 23.65 0.98 9.32
N LYS A 230 24.24 1.19 8.14
CA LYS A 230 24.81 0.12 7.30
C LYS A 230 25.95 -0.63 7.98
N ASN A 231 26.90 0.09 8.57
CA ASN A 231 28.09 -0.52 9.16
C ASN A 231 27.77 -1.47 10.34
N LYS A 232 26.58 -1.39 10.94
CA LYS A 232 26.09 -2.38 11.94
C LYS A 232 26.01 -3.80 11.40
N PHE A 233 25.85 -3.94 10.08
CA PHE A 233 25.70 -5.25 9.45
C PHE A 233 27.02 -5.79 8.92
N ASN A 234 28.09 -5.00 8.82
CA ASN A 234 29.37 -5.50 8.34
C ASN A 234 29.91 -6.59 9.29
N GLY A 235 30.16 -7.77 8.74
CA GLY A 235 30.57 -8.96 9.48
C GLY A 235 29.44 -9.72 10.19
N LYS A 236 28.20 -9.23 10.16
CA LYS A 236 27.03 -9.96 10.69
C LYS A 236 26.74 -11.18 9.81
N THR A 237 26.31 -12.27 10.42
CA THR A 237 25.90 -13.48 9.69
C THR A 237 24.39 -13.58 9.65
N PHE A 238 23.82 -13.75 8.46
CA PHE A 238 22.42 -14.14 8.28
C PHE A 238 22.33 -15.64 7.96
N THR A 239 21.32 -16.30 8.50
CA THR A 239 21.06 -17.72 8.27
C THR A 239 19.75 -17.87 7.52
N TYR A 240 19.74 -18.69 6.47
CA TYR A 240 18.54 -19.00 5.68
C TYR A 240 18.52 -20.48 5.26
N GLY A 241 17.36 -20.98 4.83
CA GLY A 241 17.24 -22.35 4.29
C GLY A 241 17.58 -22.41 2.80
N ASP A 242 18.38 -23.38 2.37
CA ASP A 242 18.52 -23.73 0.96
C ASP A 242 17.27 -24.43 0.42
N ILE A 243 17.30 -24.84 -0.86
CA ILE A 243 16.18 -25.57 -1.51
C ILE A 243 15.83 -26.91 -0.82
N ALA A 244 16.73 -27.46 -0.01
CA ALA A 244 16.54 -28.66 0.78
C ALA A 244 16.20 -28.35 2.26
N GLY A 245 15.98 -27.08 2.59
CA GLY A 245 15.71 -26.61 3.95
C GLY A 245 16.91 -26.63 4.89
N ARG A 246 18.13 -26.84 4.38
CA ARG A 246 19.35 -26.85 5.21
C ARG A 246 19.79 -25.42 5.49
N PRO A 247 20.26 -25.12 6.71
CA PRO A 247 20.73 -23.79 7.05
C PRO A 247 22.01 -23.44 6.29
N VAL A 248 22.00 -22.31 5.61
CA VAL A 248 23.14 -21.67 4.96
C VAL A 248 23.43 -20.36 5.69
N ASN A 249 24.69 -20.18 6.07
CA ASN A 249 25.16 -18.98 6.73
C ASN A 249 25.84 -18.07 5.72
N TYR A 250 25.41 -16.82 5.66
CA TYR A 250 25.98 -15.78 4.81
C TYR A 250 26.50 -14.64 5.67
N ARG A 251 27.81 -14.40 5.62
CA ARG A 251 28.46 -13.31 6.34
C ARG A 251 28.47 -12.07 5.46
N ILE A 252 27.86 -11.00 5.95
CA ILE A 252 27.82 -9.70 5.28
C ILE A 252 29.22 -9.10 5.24
N GLU A 253 29.63 -8.64 4.07
CA GLU A 253 30.87 -7.90 3.86
C GLU A 253 30.58 -6.45 3.47
N GLN A 254 31.59 -5.58 3.51
CA GLN A 254 31.43 -4.17 3.15
C GLN A 254 30.85 -3.99 1.73
N LYS A 255 31.22 -4.87 0.80
CA LYS A 255 30.73 -4.87 -0.60
C LYS A 255 29.22 -5.13 -0.72
N ASP A 256 28.62 -5.71 0.32
CA ASP A 256 27.18 -6.03 0.39
C ASP A 256 26.33 -4.84 0.86
N LEU A 257 26.99 -3.75 1.29
CA LEU A 257 26.37 -2.56 1.89
C LEU A 257 26.39 -1.34 0.96
N ASN A 258 26.69 -1.56 -0.32
CA ASN A 258 26.85 -0.49 -1.31
C ASN A 258 25.51 0.13 -1.77
N ASN A 259 24.39 -0.57 -1.59
CA ASN A 259 23.07 -0.07 -2.00
C ASN A 259 22.64 1.13 -1.17
N VAL A 260 22.09 2.17 -1.81
CA VAL A 260 21.54 3.35 -1.10
C VAL A 260 20.45 2.94 -0.13
N ALA A 261 20.48 3.47 1.09
CA ALA A 261 19.41 3.29 2.06
C ALA A 261 18.28 4.30 1.81
N HIS A 262 17.04 3.87 2.02
CA HIS A 262 15.87 4.73 1.88
C HIS A 262 15.28 5.06 3.26
N LYS A 263 14.88 6.30 3.48
CA LYS A 263 14.12 6.69 4.68
C LYS A 263 12.67 6.27 4.51
N VAL A 264 12.11 5.62 5.53
CA VAL A 264 10.72 5.19 5.58
C VAL A 264 10.14 5.44 6.98
N VAL A 265 8.82 5.49 7.08
CA VAL A 265 8.12 5.30 8.35
C VAL A 265 7.84 3.80 8.50
N PHE A 266 8.54 3.17 9.42
CA PHE A 266 8.35 1.76 9.72
C PHE A 266 7.30 1.60 10.83
N VAL A 267 6.26 0.80 10.55
CA VAL A 267 5.22 0.43 11.50
C VAL A 267 5.52 -0.96 12.05
N LYS A 268 5.80 -1.05 13.34
CA LYS A 268 6.10 -2.29 14.06
C LYS A 268 4.93 -2.64 14.98
N LYS A 269 4.46 -3.88 14.95
CA LYS A 269 3.50 -4.36 15.96
C LYS A 269 4.24 -4.66 17.27
N SER A 270 3.73 -4.17 18.40
CA SER A 270 4.24 -4.51 19.72
C SER A 270 3.10 -4.78 20.71
N SER A 271 3.45 -5.15 21.95
CA SER A 271 2.45 -5.36 23.01
C SER A 271 1.74 -4.07 23.44
N LEU A 272 2.29 -2.89 23.11
CA LEU A 272 1.72 -1.59 23.45
C LEU A 272 0.81 -1.04 22.34
N GLY A 273 0.90 -1.58 21.12
CA GLY A 273 0.14 -1.15 19.96
C GLY A 273 0.98 -1.13 18.68
N LEU A 274 0.70 -0.16 17.79
CA LEU A 274 1.48 0.06 16.58
C LEU A 274 2.51 1.16 16.85
N GLU A 275 3.79 0.81 16.72
CA GLU A 275 4.90 1.75 16.87
C GLU A 275 5.32 2.29 15.51
N PHE A 276 5.35 3.61 15.38
CA PHE A 276 5.81 4.32 14.19
C PHE A 276 7.20 4.85 14.45
N ARG A 277 8.14 4.45 13.59
CA ARG A 277 9.55 4.76 13.71
C ARG A 277 10.09 5.31 12.40
N LEU A 278 10.94 6.34 12.47
CA LEU A 278 11.73 6.72 11.31
C LEU A 278 12.80 5.65 11.13
N ALA A 279 12.89 5.05 9.95
CA ALA A 279 13.82 3.96 9.70
C ALA A 279 14.61 4.12 8.41
N TRP A 280 15.81 3.55 8.42
CA TRP A 280 16.57 3.23 7.23
C TRP A 280 16.14 1.85 6.73
N LYS A 281 15.61 1.79 5.52
CA LYS A 281 15.43 0.56 4.73
C LYS A 281 16.70 0.33 3.92
N ILE A 282 17.43 -0.75 4.22
CA ILE A 282 18.73 -1.06 3.63
C ILE A 282 18.61 -2.41 2.93
N SER A 283 18.98 -2.45 1.65
CA SER A 283 19.15 -3.72 0.92
C SER A 283 20.57 -4.21 1.09
N VAL A 284 20.74 -5.40 1.67
CA VAL A 284 22.03 -6.01 2.00
C VAL A 284 22.21 -7.29 1.18
N GLY A 285 23.41 -7.52 0.64
CA GLY A 285 23.80 -8.75 -0.07
C GLY A 285 23.86 -8.60 -1.59
N GLN A 286 24.53 -9.55 -2.26
CA GLN A 286 24.61 -9.66 -3.72
C GLN A 286 23.84 -10.91 -4.19
N GLY A 287 22.79 -10.74 -4.99
CA GLY A 287 21.92 -11.83 -5.43
C GLY A 287 20.76 -12.10 -4.46
N LEU A 288 20.95 -13.02 -3.51
CA LEU A 288 20.03 -13.18 -2.38
C LEU A 288 20.16 -11.95 -1.48
N SER A 289 19.18 -11.06 -1.55
CA SER A 289 19.19 -9.82 -0.80
C SER A 289 18.34 -9.92 0.46
N TRP A 290 18.76 -9.25 1.51
CA TRP A 290 17.95 -8.99 2.68
C TRP A 290 17.53 -7.53 2.68
N THR A 291 16.29 -7.26 3.04
CA THR A 291 15.89 -5.92 3.45
C THR A 291 15.97 -5.84 4.96
N VAL A 292 16.82 -4.97 5.47
CA VAL A 292 16.93 -4.68 6.90
C VAL A 292 16.39 -3.29 7.20
N TYR A 293 15.70 -3.17 8.32
CA TYR A 293 15.14 -1.93 8.82
C TYR A 293 15.85 -1.54 10.10
N VAL A 294 16.44 -0.35 10.12
CA VAL A 294 17.14 0.19 11.29
C VAL A 294 16.48 1.49 11.71
N ASP A 295 16.13 1.61 12.98
CA ASP A 295 15.63 2.85 13.57
C ASP A 295 16.64 3.97 13.35
N ALA A 296 16.24 5.00 12.61
CA ALA A 296 17.13 6.09 12.23
C ALA A 296 17.37 7.09 13.36
N VAL A 297 16.72 6.91 14.52
CA VAL A 297 16.85 7.74 15.72
C VAL A 297 17.68 7.02 16.78
N THR A 298 17.41 5.74 17.05
CA THR A 298 18.06 4.95 18.10
C THR A 298 19.13 4.00 17.57
N GLY A 299 19.05 3.65 16.28
CA GLY A 299 19.88 2.62 15.67
C GLY A 299 19.43 1.19 15.96
N GLU A 300 18.30 0.97 16.64
CA GLU A 300 17.72 -0.37 16.87
C GLU A 300 17.48 -1.10 15.55
N GLU A 301 17.80 -2.39 15.47
CA GLU A 301 17.36 -3.24 14.36
C GLU A 301 15.87 -3.57 14.52
N LEU A 302 15.04 -3.10 13.60
CA LEU A 302 13.59 -3.23 13.68
C LEU A 302 13.10 -4.54 13.06
N LYS A 303 13.65 -4.91 11.89
CA LYS A 303 13.26 -6.12 11.16
C LYS A 303 14.31 -6.49 10.13
N VAL A 304 14.46 -7.79 9.88
CA VAL A 304 15.24 -8.35 8.78
C VAL A 304 14.30 -9.23 7.97
N VAL A 305 14.22 -8.98 6.66
CA VAL A 305 13.38 -9.74 5.73
C VAL A 305 14.28 -10.31 4.65
N GLN A 306 14.28 -11.64 4.49
CA GLN A 306 14.93 -12.27 3.36
C GLN A 306 14.08 -12.06 2.10
N MET A 307 14.70 -11.53 1.04
CA MET A 307 14.08 -11.41 -0.26
C MET A 307 14.45 -12.64 -1.07
N PHE A 308 13.49 -13.55 -1.27
CA PHE A 308 13.64 -14.58 -2.30
C PHE A 308 13.36 -13.92 -3.64
N GLN A 309 14.33 -13.93 -4.55
CA GLN A 309 14.03 -13.81 -5.97
C GLN A 309 13.46 -15.17 -6.40
N THR A 310 12.14 -15.27 -6.45
CA THR A 310 11.44 -16.36 -7.17
C THR A 310 11.24 -15.97 -8.62
#